data_AF-A0A352SP47-F1
#
_entry.id   AF-A0A352SP47-F1
#
_cell.length_a   1.000
_cell.length_b   1.000
_cell.length_c   1.000
_cell.angle_alpha   90.00
_cell.angle_beta   90.00
_cell.angle_gamma   90.00
#
_symmetry.space_group_name_H-M   'P 1'
#
loop_
_entity.id
_entity.type
_entity.pdbx_description
1 polymer ?
#
loop_
_entity_poly.entity_id
_entity_poly.type
_entity_poly.pdbx_seq_one_letter_code
_entity_poly.pdbx_strand_id
1 'polypeptide(L)'
;YPFLSWMSQLGIPTDGGDNGVTVLKQGFNVDPLLQKQADCISTMTYNEYWQVIDAGISPDDLVVFKYQDQGVSTLEDGIYVLEDRLADAAFQDQLVRFVRASMKGWKWAEENPDAAADIVLDNDASGAQTEKHQRRMMGEIAKLTAGSNGSLDPADFDRTVATLLKGGSDPVITKKPDGAWTHMITDKAL
;
A
#
# COMPACT_ATOMS: atom_id res chain seq x y z
N TYR A 1 8.10 -3.96 8.54
CA TYR A 1 6.75 -4.36 8.10
C TYR A 1 5.74 -3.76 9.07
N PRO A 2 4.62 -3.15 8.63
CA PRO A 2 3.70 -2.40 9.50
C PRO A 2 3.25 -3.17 10.75
N PHE A 3 2.95 -4.47 10.60
CA PHE A 3 2.62 -5.34 11.74
C PHE A 3 3.70 -5.38 12.82
N LEU A 4 4.98 -5.56 12.45
CA LEU A 4 6.08 -5.62 13.42
C LEU A 4 6.27 -4.28 14.13
N SER A 5 6.13 -3.17 13.40
CA SER A 5 6.16 -1.84 13.99
C SER A 5 5.00 -1.62 14.96
N TRP A 6 3.81 -2.16 14.66
CA TRP A 6 2.65 -2.11 15.55
C TRP A 6 2.87 -2.92 16.83
N MET A 7 3.35 -4.16 16.72
CA MET A 7 3.66 -4.99 17.88
C MET A 7 4.73 -4.34 18.76
N SER A 8 5.77 -3.76 18.16
CA SER A 8 6.80 -2.97 18.86
C SER A 8 6.20 -1.78 19.61
N GLN A 9 5.29 -1.01 18.99
CA GLN A 9 4.61 0.11 19.66
C GLN A 9 3.74 -0.34 20.84
N LEU A 10 3.11 -1.51 20.76
CA LEU A 10 2.31 -2.09 21.84
C LEU A 10 3.15 -2.80 22.91
N GLY A 11 4.45 -3.02 22.65
CA GLY A 11 5.30 -3.83 23.52
C GLY A 11 4.97 -5.32 23.52
N ILE A 12 4.37 -5.83 22.43
CA ILE A 12 3.97 -7.23 22.27
C ILE A 12 5.10 -8.00 21.56
N PRO A 13 5.66 -9.07 22.16
CA PRO A 13 6.66 -9.92 21.51
C PRO A 13 6.11 -10.66 20.29
N THR A 14 6.96 -10.87 19.27
CA THR A 14 6.58 -11.50 17.99
C THR A 14 7.18 -12.91 17.79
N ASP A 15 7.85 -13.43 18.80
CA ASP A 15 8.47 -14.75 18.87
C ASP A 15 7.62 -15.79 19.63
N GLY A 16 6.39 -15.42 20.01
CA GLY A 16 5.43 -16.26 20.73
C GLY A 16 5.41 -16.05 22.25
N GLY A 17 4.83 -17.02 22.97
CA GLY A 17 4.70 -17.00 24.44
C GLY A 17 3.38 -16.41 24.95
N ASP A 18 3.16 -16.51 26.27
CA ASP A 18 1.86 -16.22 26.91
C ASP A 18 1.37 -14.77 26.74
N ASN A 19 2.31 -13.83 26.52
CA ASN A 19 2.02 -12.40 26.33
C ASN A 19 2.36 -11.91 24.91
N GLY A 20 2.69 -12.82 23.98
CA GLY A 20 3.19 -12.52 22.64
C GLY A 20 2.31 -13.09 21.53
N VAL A 21 2.76 -12.89 20.31
CA VAL A 21 2.17 -13.45 19.10
C VAL A 21 3.23 -14.22 18.32
N THR A 22 2.84 -15.33 17.70
CA THR A 22 3.73 -16.09 16.81
C THR A 22 3.54 -15.58 15.38
N VAL A 23 4.58 -14.99 14.80
CA VAL A 23 4.51 -14.50 13.42
C VAL A 23 4.73 -15.62 12.42
N LEU A 24 3.74 -15.83 11.57
CA LEU A 24 3.82 -16.75 10.43
C LEU A 24 4.16 -15.98 9.17
N LYS A 25 5.00 -16.59 8.32
CA LYS A 25 5.25 -16.04 6.98
C LYS A 25 4.02 -16.26 6.11
N GLN A 26 3.22 -15.21 5.94
CA GLN A 26 2.06 -15.24 5.05
C GLN A 26 2.49 -15.25 3.58
N GLY A 27 1.82 -16.06 2.76
CA GLY A 27 1.94 -16.04 1.31
C GLY A 27 1.07 -14.96 0.66
N PHE A 28 0.78 -15.10 -0.63
CA PHE A 28 -0.08 -14.18 -1.39
C PHE A 28 -1.58 -14.47 -1.28
N ASN A 29 -2.00 -15.34 -0.35
CA ASN A 29 -3.38 -15.77 -0.21
C ASN A 29 -3.86 -15.72 1.25
N VAL A 30 -5.15 -16.01 1.44
CA VAL A 30 -5.85 -15.94 2.73
C VAL A 30 -6.01 -17.30 3.40
N ASP A 31 -5.43 -18.36 2.82
CA ASP A 31 -5.55 -19.74 3.31
C ASP A 31 -5.16 -19.91 4.78
N PRO A 32 -4.12 -19.23 5.31
CA PRO A 32 -3.79 -19.39 6.72
C PRO A 32 -4.96 -19.04 7.65
N LEU A 33 -5.76 -18.04 7.32
CA LEU A 33 -6.97 -17.71 8.08
C LEU A 33 -8.08 -18.75 7.85
N LEU A 34 -8.35 -19.10 6.59
CA LEU A 34 -9.44 -20.02 6.24
C LEU A 34 -9.23 -21.44 6.80
N GLN A 35 -7.97 -21.90 6.82
CA GLN A 35 -7.56 -23.21 7.32
C GLN A 35 -7.26 -23.20 8.83
N LYS A 36 -7.50 -22.08 9.51
CA LYS A 36 -7.25 -21.90 10.96
C LYS A 36 -5.79 -22.16 11.36
N GLN A 37 -4.86 -21.84 10.47
CA GLN A 37 -3.43 -21.87 10.75
C GLN A 37 -2.95 -20.55 11.38
N ALA A 38 -3.69 -19.46 11.17
CA ALA A 38 -3.45 -18.15 11.75
C ALA A 38 -4.76 -17.55 12.28
N ASP A 39 -4.71 -16.92 13.45
CA ASP A 39 -5.85 -16.19 14.02
C ASP A 39 -6.08 -14.82 13.34
N CYS A 40 -5.04 -14.27 12.70
CA CYS A 40 -5.06 -12.98 12.01
C CYS A 40 -4.09 -13.00 10.83
N ILE A 41 -4.42 -12.27 9.77
CA ILE A 41 -3.59 -12.10 8.57
C ILE A 41 -3.53 -10.64 8.17
N SER A 42 -2.44 -10.24 7.50
CA SER A 42 -2.34 -8.91 6.88
C SER A 42 -3.02 -8.96 5.51
N THR A 43 -3.84 -7.98 5.19
CA THR A 43 -4.59 -7.94 3.94
C THR A 43 -4.56 -6.54 3.35
N MET A 44 -4.64 -6.44 2.02
CA MET A 44 -5.01 -5.21 1.35
C MET A 44 -6.54 -5.12 1.26
N THR A 45 -7.08 -3.93 1.50
CA THR A 45 -8.53 -3.70 1.48
C THR A 45 -9.14 -3.91 0.11
N TYR A 46 -8.36 -3.69 -0.95
CA TYR A 46 -8.81 -3.88 -2.33
C TYR A 46 -8.78 -5.36 -2.75
N ASN A 47 -7.88 -6.19 -2.20
CA ASN A 47 -7.69 -7.58 -2.63
C ASN A 47 -8.05 -8.62 -1.55
N GLU A 48 -7.10 -8.98 -0.67
CA GLU A 48 -7.19 -10.17 0.20
C GLU A 48 -8.38 -10.08 1.16
N TYR A 49 -8.77 -8.88 1.61
CA TYR A 49 -9.97 -8.70 2.41
C TYR A 49 -11.20 -9.31 1.72
N TRP A 50 -11.35 -9.09 0.42
CA TRP A 50 -12.46 -9.62 -0.35
C TRP A 50 -12.33 -11.10 -0.68
N GLN A 51 -11.11 -11.65 -0.72
CA GLN A 51 -10.92 -13.10 -0.82
C GLN A 51 -11.47 -13.79 0.43
N VAL A 52 -11.29 -13.21 1.62
CA VAL A 52 -11.88 -13.70 2.88
C VAL A 52 -13.42 -13.69 2.80
N ILE A 53 -14.00 -12.58 2.32
CA ILE A 53 -15.46 -12.44 2.19
C ILE A 53 -16.03 -13.42 1.15
N ASP A 54 -15.43 -13.50 -0.03
CA ASP A 54 -15.88 -14.41 -1.10
C ASP A 54 -15.72 -15.88 -0.70
N ALA A 55 -14.83 -16.21 0.24
CA ALA A 55 -14.70 -17.54 0.85
C ALA A 55 -15.77 -17.86 1.92
N GLY A 56 -16.65 -16.90 2.24
CA GLY A 56 -17.83 -17.10 3.07
C GLY A 56 -17.71 -16.63 4.52
N ILE A 57 -16.64 -15.93 4.89
CA ILE A 57 -16.55 -15.28 6.21
C ILE A 57 -17.25 -13.92 6.14
N SER A 58 -18.26 -13.69 6.99
CA SER A 58 -19.01 -12.44 7.00
C SER A 58 -18.16 -11.29 7.56
N PRO A 59 -18.33 -10.03 7.09
CA PRO A 59 -17.71 -8.88 7.73
C PRO A 59 -18.00 -8.77 9.24
N ASP A 60 -19.17 -9.22 9.69
CA ASP A 60 -19.56 -9.22 11.11
C ASP A 60 -18.76 -10.23 11.95
N ASP A 61 -18.16 -11.23 11.31
CA ASP A 61 -17.28 -12.22 11.95
C ASP A 61 -15.81 -11.75 11.96
N LEU A 62 -15.51 -10.57 11.42
CA LEU A 62 -14.16 -10.04 11.28
C LEU A 62 -13.94 -8.80 12.15
N VAL A 63 -12.75 -8.73 12.74
CA VAL A 63 -12.22 -7.50 13.33
C VAL A 63 -11.13 -6.98 12.42
N VAL A 64 -11.34 -5.78 11.85
CA VAL A 64 -10.40 -5.14 10.92
C VAL A 64 -9.58 -4.08 11.64
N PHE A 65 -8.28 -4.28 11.72
CA PHE A 65 -7.34 -3.31 12.28
C PHE A 65 -6.67 -2.53 11.14
N LYS A 66 -7.16 -1.33 10.84
CA LYS A 66 -6.54 -0.45 9.85
C LYS A 66 -5.24 0.11 10.42
N TYR A 67 -4.11 -0.12 9.75
CA TYR A 67 -2.81 0.43 10.19
C TYR A 67 -2.77 1.96 10.26
N GLN A 68 -3.59 2.64 9.47
CA GLN A 68 -3.77 4.09 9.58
C GLN A 68 -4.26 4.49 10.98
N ASP A 69 -5.28 3.78 11.49
CA ASP A 69 -5.87 4.04 12.80
C ASP A 69 -4.92 3.62 13.94
N GLN A 70 -3.98 2.70 13.66
CA GLN A 70 -2.95 2.27 14.59
C GLN A 70 -1.67 3.14 14.53
N GLY A 71 -1.62 4.15 13.65
CA GLY A 71 -0.45 5.04 13.53
C GLY A 71 0.81 4.38 12.97
N VAL A 72 0.67 3.25 12.27
CA VAL A 72 1.77 2.43 11.72
C VAL A 72 1.67 2.20 10.22
N SER A 73 0.77 2.93 9.54
CA SER A 73 0.76 2.92 8.08
C SER A 73 2.06 3.48 7.51
N THR A 74 2.51 2.88 6.43
CA THR A 74 3.70 3.24 5.69
C THR A 74 3.33 3.51 4.24
N LEU A 75 4.03 4.44 3.60
CA LEU A 75 4.00 4.57 2.15
C LEU A 75 4.54 3.29 1.51
N GLU A 76 3.90 2.88 0.43
CA GLU A 76 4.23 1.64 -0.29
C GLU A 76 4.75 1.98 -1.69
N ASP A 77 3.87 2.45 -2.57
CA ASP A 77 4.21 2.78 -3.94
C ASP A 77 4.66 4.24 -4.13
N GLY A 78 5.59 4.45 -5.07
CA GLY A 78 6.10 5.76 -5.44
C GLY A 78 6.82 5.73 -6.79
N ILE A 79 7.02 6.92 -7.38
CA ILE A 79 7.85 7.09 -8.57
C ILE A 79 9.25 7.47 -8.11
N TYR A 80 10.24 6.63 -8.44
CA TYR A 80 11.62 6.81 -8.03
C TYR A 80 12.51 7.08 -9.24
N VAL A 81 13.46 8.00 -9.07
CA VAL A 81 14.48 8.34 -10.08
C VAL A 81 15.83 8.51 -9.39
N LEU A 82 16.91 8.38 -10.15
CA LEU A 82 18.24 8.73 -9.66
C LEU A 82 18.36 10.26 -9.55
N GLU A 83 18.88 10.75 -8.41
CA GLU A 83 18.95 12.19 -8.09
C GLU A 83 19.78 12.97 -9.12
N ASP A 84 20.89 12.40 -9.58
CA ASP A 84 21.79 13.00 -10.57
C ASP A 84 21.08 13.34 -11.89
N ARG A 85 20.10 12.52 -12.29
CA ARG A 85 19.29 12.74 -13.49
C ARG A 85 18.43 13.99 -13.37
N LEU A 86 18.04 14.41 -12.15
CA LEU A 86 17.24 15.61 -11.96
C LEU A 86 18.00 16.89 -12.31
N ALA A 87 19.33 16.87 -12.51
CA ALA A 87 20.06 18.03 -13.01
C ALA A 87 19.81 18.30 -14.51
N ASP A 88 19.33 17.32 -15.27
CA ASP A 88 19.04 17.44 -16.70
C ASP A 88 17.65 18.02 -16.95
N ALA A 89 17.60 19.22 -17.53
CA ALA A 89 16.34 19.92 -17.83
C ALA A 89 15.45 19.17 -18.84
N ALA A 90 16.02 18.45 -19.81
CA ALA A 90 15.24 17.65 -20.75
C ALA A 90 14.62 16.44 -20.06
N PHE A 91 15.35 15.81 -19.13
CA PHE A 91 14.81 14.73 -18.31
C PHE A 91 13.70 15.21 -17.38
N GLN A 92 13.86 16.38 -16.74
CA GLN A 92 12.79 16.98 -15.94
C GLN A 92 11.52 17.20 -16.78
N ASP A 93 11.63 17.78 -17.98
CA ASP A 93 10.46 18.00 -18.85
C ASP A 93 9.75 16.69 -19.21
N GLN A 94 10.50 15.64 -19.54
CA GLN A 94 9.95 14.32 -19.78
C GLN A 94 9.19 13.77 -18.56
N LEU A 95 9.79 13.86 -17.37
CA LEU A 95 9.16 13.41 -16.13
C LEU A 95 7.90 14.22 -15.78
N VAL A 96 7.91 15.55 -15.97
CA VAL A 96 6.74 16.39 -15.73
C VAL A 96 5.56 15.95 -16.61
N ARG A 97 5.81 15.65 -17.89
CA ARG A 97 4.77 15.13 -18.79
C ARG A 97 4.27 13.75 -18.37
N PHE A 98 5.19 12.87 -17.97
CA PHE A 98 4.85 11.52 -17.48
C PHE A 98 3.99 11.59 -16.22
N VAL A 99 4.45 12.28 -15.17
CA VAL A 99 3.73 12.42 -13.90
C VAL A 99 2.36 13.08 -14.11
N ARG A 100 2.27 14.13 -14.93
CA ARG A 100 0.98 14.76 -15.26
C ARG A 100 0.04 13.79 -15.98
N ALA A 101 0.55 12.98 -16.91
CA ALA A 101 -0.25 11.97 -17.59
C ALA A 101 -0.72 10.87 -16.62
N SER A 102 0.16 10.40 -15.72
CA SER A 102 -0.19 9.44 -14.67
C SER A 102 -1.28 9.97 -13.74
N MET A 103 -1.17 11.21 -13.26
CA MET A 103 -2.18 11.85 -12.41
C MET A 103 -3.54 11.93 -13.13
N LYS A 104 -3.55 12.31 -14.41
CA LYS A 104 -4.78 12.31 -15.23
C LYS A 104 -5.36 10.91 -15.40
N GLY A 105 -4.51 9.90 -15.61
CA GLY A 105 -4.92 8.51 -15.72
C GLY A 105 -5.59 8.01 -14.44
N TRP A 106 -5.01 8.30 -13.27
CA TRP A 106 -5.61 7.97 -11.98
C TRP A 106 -6.95 8.66 -11.75
N LYS A 107 -7.07 9.95 -12.06
CA LYS A 107 -8.36 10.66 -11.97
C LYS A 107 -9.41 10.11 -12.90
N TRP A 108 -9.02 9.77 -14.13
CA TRP A 108 -9.92 9.09 -15.05
C TRP A 108 -10.34 7.72 -14.51
N ALA A 109 -9.42 6.93 -13.94
CA ALA A 109 -9.74 5.62 -13.38
C ALA A 109 -10.67 5.69 -12.15
N GLU A 110 -10.52 6.71 -11.31
CA GLU A 110 -11.46 6.99 -10.21
C GLU A 110 -12.88 7.26 -10.73
N GLU A 111 -13.01 7.99 -11.82
CA GLU A 111 -14.30 8.34 -12.45
C GLU A 111 -14.87 7.21 -13.32
N ASN A 112 -14.02 6.28 -13.76
CA ASN A 112 -14.36 5.20 -14.70
C ASN A 112 -13.83 3.84 -14.21
N PRO A 113 -14.17 3.40 -12.98
CA PRO A 113 -13.54 2.25 -12.35
C PRO A 113 -13.74 0.94 -13.14
N ASP A 114 -14.90 0.79 -13.77
CA ASP A 114 -15.22 -0.35 -14.60
C ASP A 114 -14.34 -0.40 -15.86
N ALA A 115 -14.25 0.71 -16.60
CA ALA A 115 -13.42 0.77 -17.79
C ALA A 115 -11.92 0.66 -17.47
N ALA A 116 -11.49 1.19 -16.31
CA ALA A 116 -10.12 1.02 -15.84
C ALA A 116 -9.81 -0.46 -15.50
N ALA A 117 -10.75 -1.17 -14.89
CA ALA A 117 -10.63 -2.61 -14.65
C ALA A 117 -10.56 -3.41 -15.97
N ASP A 118 -11.33 -3.03 -16.98
CA ASP A 118 -11.27 -3.66 -18.31
C ASP A 118 -9.90 -3.50 -18.97
N ILE A 119 -9.28 -2.31 -18.86
CA ILE A 119 -7.89 -2.11 -19.34
C ILE A 119 -6.91 -3.05 -18.63
N VAL A 120 -7.06 -3.25 -17.32
CA VAL A 120 -6.19 -4.18 -16.56
C VAL A 120 -6.40 -5.62 -17.05
N LEU A 121 -7.65 -6.04 -17.26
CA LEU A 121 -7.99 -7.38 -17.75
C LEU A 121 -7.45 -7.64 -19.16
N ASP A 122 -7.56 -6.67 -20.06
CA ASP A 122 -7.02 -6.75 -21.42
C ASP A 122 -5.50 -6.93 -21.45
N ASN A 123 -4.81 -6.54 -20.36
CA ASN A 123 -3.37 -6.66 -20.18
C ASN A 123 -2.98 -7.80 -19.20
N ASP A 124 -3.93 -8.60 -18.71
CA ASP A 124 -3.64 -9.76 -17.86
C ASP A 124 -3.18 -10.96 -18.71
N ALA A 125 -1.88 -11.04 -18.97
CA ALA A 125 -1.27 -12.16 -19.68
C ALA A 125 -1.37 -13.51 -18.92
N SER A 126 -1.67 -13.49 -17.62
CA SER A 126 -1.78 -14.71 -16.81
C SER A 126 -3.15 -15.39 -16.93
N GLY A 127 -4.19 -14.63 -17.26
CA GLY A 127 -5.59 -15.06 -17.22
C GLY A 127 -6.11 -15.41 -15.81
N ALA A 128 -5.37 -15.05 -14.76
CA ALA A 128 -5.74 -15.32 -13.38
C ALA A 128 -6.79 -14.31 -12.86
N GLN A 129 -6.92 -13.15 -13.51
CA GLN A 129 -7.81 -12.10 -13.08
C GLN A 129 -9.23 -12.33 -13.60
N THR A 130 -10.22 -11.98 -12.78
CA THR A 130 -11.64 -12.05 -13.16
C THR A 130 -12.25 -10.66 -13.18
N GLU A 131 -13.23 -10.46 -14.05
CA GLU A 131 -13.96 -9.19 -14.15
C GLU A 131 -14.52 -8.74 -12.81
N LYS A 132 -15.24 -9.63 -12.10
CA LYS A 132 -15.80 -9.36 -10.78
C LYS A 132 -14.73 -8.86 -9.80
N HIS A 133 -13.55 -9.48 -9.81
CA HIS A 133 -12.47 -9.14 -8.89
C HIS A 133 -11.83 -7.80 -9.25
N GLN A 134 -11.49 -7.58 -10.52
CA GLN A 134 -10.82 -6.36 -10.98
C GLN A 134 -11.69 -5.10 -10.83
N ARG A 135 -12.98 -5.17 -11.20
CA ARG A 135 -13.92 -4.05 -10.99
C ARG A 135 -14.02 -3.67 -9.52
N ARG A 136 -14.07 -4.68 -8.64
CA ARG A 136 -14.08 -4.46 -7.19
C ARG A 136 -12.78 -3.84 -6.69
N MET A 137 -11.62 -4.38 -7.10
CA MET A 137 -10.31 -3.83 -6.71
C MET A 137 -10.21 -2.36 -7.11
N MET A 138 -10.55 -2.02 -8.36
CA MET A 138 -10.51 -0.64 -8.83
C MET A 138 -11.48 0.26 -8.04
N GLY A 139 -12.67 -0.22 -7.70
CA GLY A 139 -13.61 0.50 -6.84
C GLY A 139 -13.08 0.77 -5.42
N GLU A 140 -12.35 -0.17 -4.81
CA GLU A 140 -11.70 0.04 -3.52
C GLU A 140 -10.49 0.98 -3.64
N ILE A 141 -9.70 0.88 -4.71
CA ILE A 141 -8.58 1.78 -4.98
C ILE A 141 -9.07 3.22 -5.16
N ALA A 142 -10.18 3.43 -5.88
CA ALA A 142 -10.75 4.77 -6.07
C ALA A 142 -11.13 5.44 -4.73
N LYS A 143 -11.52 4.68 -3.71
CA LYS A 143 -11.76 5.21 -2.36
C LYS A 143 -10.46 5.63 -1.66
N LEU A 144 -9.37 4.91 -1.89
CA LEU A 144 -8.06 5.20 -1.30
C LEU A 144 -7.40 6.43 -1.92
N THR A 145 -7.64 6.69 -3.20
CA THR A 145 -7.07 7.84 -3.93
C THR A 145 -8.00 9.06 -3.95
N ALA A 146 -9.24 8.91 -3.49
CA ALA A 146 -10.22 9.98 -3.42
C ALA A 146 -9.68 11.23 -2.71
N GLY A 147 -9.78 12.39 -3.36
CA GLY A 147 -9.31 13.66 -2.82
C GLY A 147 -7.80 13.89 -2.90
N SER A 148 -7.00 12.88 -3.23
CA SER A 148 -5.56 13.05 -3.50
C SER A 148 -5.35 13.68 -4.88
N ASN A 149 -4.30 14.47 -5.05
CA ASN A 149 -3.81 14.94 -6.35
C ASN A 149 -2.55 14.17 -6.80
N GLY A 150 -2.16 13.12 -6.06
CA GLY A 150 -0.94 12.34 -6.30
C GLY A 150 0.35 12.98 -5.78
N SER A 151 0.30 14.16 -5.15
CA SER A 151 1.47 14.70 -4.45
C SER A 151 1.73 13.94 -3.16
N LEU A 152 3.00 13.64 -2.88
CA LEU A 152 3.43 13.07 -1.60
C LEU A 152 3.07 14.03 -0.46
N ASP A 153 2.35 13.56 0.56
CA ASP A 153 2.19 14.29 1.82
C ASP A 153 3.46 14.12 2.68
N PRO A 154 4.18 15.19 3.04
CA PRO A 154 5.34 15.11 3.93
C PRO A 154 5.05 14.45 5.28
N ALA A 155 3.82 14.58 5.80
CA ALA A 155 3.42 13.94 7.05
C ALA A 155 3.34 12.40 6.91
N ASP A 156 2.94 11.89 5.74
CA ASP A 156 2.95 10.46 5.45
C ASP A 156 4.37 9.92 5.33
N PHE A 157 5.28 10.69 4.74
CA PHE A 157 6.70 10.37 4.70
C PHE A 157 7.32 10.34 6.10
N ASP A 158 7.10 11.38 6.91
CA ASP A 158 7.65 11.44 8.27
C ASP A 158 7.08 10.33 9.16
N ARG A 159 5.78 10.00 9.03
CA ARG A 159 5.19 8.84 9.70
C ARG A 159 5.86 7.54 9.26
N THR A 160 6.06 7.36 7.95
CA THR A 160 6.73 6.16 7.40
C THR A 160 8.13 6.01 7.98
N VAL A 161 8.94 7.07 7.95
CA VAL A 161 10.29 7.08 8.54
C VAL A 161 10.24 6.73 10.03
N ALA A 162 9.33 7.34 10.80
CA ALA A 162 9.19 7.05 12.22
C ALA A 162 8.80 5.58 12.48
N THR A 163 7.89 5.03 11.68
CA THR A 163 7.45 3.63 11.77
C THR A 163 8.58 2.66 11.45
N LEU A 164 9.41 2.97 10.45
CA LEU A 164 10.55 2.12 10.04
C LEU A 164 11.73 2.19 11.02
N LEU A 165 11.94 3.33 11.70
CA LEU A 165 12.93 3.48 12.77
C LEU A 165 12.52 2.76 14.07
N LYS A 166 11.21 2.66 14.34
CA LYS A 166 10.66 2.10 15.60
C LYS A 166 10.50 0.58 15.61
N GLY A 167 11.09 -0.16 14.66
CA GLY A 167 10.99 -1.64 14.54
C GLY A 167 11.56 -2.48 15.70
N GLY A 168 11.77 -1.88 16.88
CA GLY A 168 12.23 -2.58 18.08
C GLY A 168 13.68 -3.06 17.91
N SER A 169 13.91 -4.35 18.12
CA SER A 169 15.23 -4.97 18.00
C SER A 169 15.72 -5.13 16.56
N ASP A 170 14.87 -4.93 15.55
CA ASP A 170 15.22 -5.05 14.14
C ASP A 170 14.61 -3.90 13.31
N PRO A 171 15.11 -2.66 13.48
CA PRO A 171 14.59 -1.52 12.73
C PRO A 171 14.96 -1.66 11.24
N VAL A 172 14.00 -1.37 10.36
CA VAL A 172 14.17 -1.47 8.91
C VAL A 172 15.21 -0.46 8.40
N ILE A 173 15.24 0.72 9.02
CA ILE A 173 16.25 1.75 8.79
C ILE A 173 16.87 2.15 10.12
N THR A 174 18.15 2.50 10.12
CA THR A 174 18.90 2.87 11.34
C THR A 174 19.04 4.38 11.55
N LYS A 175 18.68 5.18 10.54
CA LYS A 175 18.67 6.65 10.60
C LYS A 175 17.60 7.23 9.67
N LYS A 176 17.15 8.46 9.96
CA LYS A 176 16.30 9.22 9.04
C LYS A 176 17.08 9.43 7.72
N PRO A 177 16.46 9.16 6.56
CA PRO A 177 17.11 9.43 5.29
C PRO A 177 17.06 10.93 4.97
N ASP A 178 18.14 11.45 4.41
CA ASP A 178 18.25 12.83 3.94
C ASP A 178 17.96 12.86 2.43
N GLY A 179 17.17 13.82 1.95
CA GLY A 179 16.89 13.99 0.52
C GLY A 179 16.08 12.87 -0.15
N ALA A 180 15.40 12.01 0.62
CA ALA A 180 14.71 10.84 0.06
C ALA A 180 13.43 11.14 -0.74
N TRP A 181 12.99 12.39 -0.80
CA TRP A 181 11.88 12.82 -1.65
C TRP A 181 12.05 14.27 -2.10
N THR A 182 11.35 14.62 -3.18
CA THR A 182 11.26 16.00 -3.70
C THR A 182 9.91 16.21 -4.39
N HIS A 183 9.39 17.43 -4.35
CA HIS A 183 8.22 17.82 -5.15
C HIS A 183 8.58 18.50 -6.46
N MET A 184 9.88 18.62 -6.81
CA MET A 184 10.34 19.35 -8.00
C MET A 184 9.59 19.01 -9.30
N ILE A 185 9.28 17.74 -9.53
CA ILE A 185 8.54 17.28 -10.71
C ILE A 185 7.03 17.41 -10.49
N THR A 186 6.53 16.97 -9.34
CA THR A 186 5.10 17.00 -8.99
C THR A 186 4.54 18.42 -9.02
N ASP A 187 5.24 19.40 -8.44
CA ASP A 187 4.82 20.82 -8.43
C ASP A 187 4.70 21.40 -9.83
N LYS A 188 5.55 20.96 -10.77
CA LYS A 188 5.47 21.36 -12.18
C LYS A 188 4.39 20.61 -12.94
N ALA A 189 4.02 19.41 -12.48
CA ALA A 189 3.07 18.52 -13.14
C ALA A 189 1.61 18.91 -12.83
N LEU A 190 1.35 19.34 -11.59
CA LEU A 190 0.08 19.94 -11.14
C LEU A 190 -0.21 21.26 -11.88
#